data_AF-A0A962UXB3-F1
#
_entry.id   AF-A0A962UXB3-F1
#
_cell.length_a   1.000
_cell.length_b   1.000
_cell.length_c   1.000
_cell.angle_alpha   90.00
_cell.angle_beta   90.00
_cell.angle_gamma   90.00
#
_symmetry.space_group_name_H-M   'P 1'
#
loop_
_entity.id
_entity.type
_entity.pdbx_description
1 polymer ?
#
loop_
_entity_poly.entity_id
_entity_poly.type
_entity_poly.pdbx_seq_one_letter_code
_entity_poly.pdbx_strand_id
1 'polypeptide(L)'
;MAELKINGIPIQDDYSETFSAQMCRVLITSVNRKWALEAALETKGLGRSATAPPCEATLERELSPAETPDGRPGFLIQMMDRKLEQLQQCLALRIRKGAVPNPKTNVFDALPADMAEAYIDMEGTVIQKFGDGFEQEIEAFGRRVYQIPRMDGWLHVERK
;
A
#
# COMPACT_ATOMS: atom_id res chain seq x y z
N MET A 1 45.13 9.17 -6.28
CA MET A 1 44.22 8.43 -5.37
C MET A 1 43.83 7.13 -6.08
N ALA A 2 43.75 6.00 -5.37
CA ALA A 2 43.37 4.75 -6.01
C ALA A 2 41.88 4.82 -6.39
N GLU A 3 41.59 4.69 -7.68
CA GLU A 3 40.22 4.67 -8.21
C GLU A 3 39.50 3.41 -7.70
N LEU A 4 38.40 3.58 -6.96
CA LEU A 4 37.57 2.46 -6.53
C LEU A 4 37.05 1.74 -7.77
N LYS A 5 37.26 0.42 -7.85
CA LYS A 5 36.77 -0.41 -8.93
C LYS A 5 35.99 -1.59 -8.37
N ILE A 6 34.78 -1.80 -8.86
CA ILE A 6 33.98 -2.98 -8.57
C ILE A 6 33.90 -3.79 -9.86
N ASN A 7 34.40 -5.03 -9.85
CA ASN A 7 34.50 -5.89 -11.03
C ASN A 7 35.21 -5.22 -12.23
N GLY A 8 36.22 -4.38 -11.95
CA GLY A 8 36.97 -3.65 -12.97
C GLY A 8 36.27 -2.40 -13.52
N ILE A 9 35.03 -2.11 -13.09
CA ILE A 9 34.28 -0.90 -13.46
C ILE A 9 34.65 0.23 -12.47
N PRO A 10 35.10 1.40 -12.95
CA PRO A 10 35.40 2.54 -12.09
C PRO A 10 34.14 3.08 -11.44
N ILE A 11 34.23 3.35 -10.13
CA ILE A 11 33.19 4.00 -9.35
C ILE A 11 33.58 5.45 -9.17
N GLN A 12 32.72 6.36 -9.62
CA GLN A 12 32.90 7.79 -9.42
C GLN A 12 32.82 8.11 -7.93
N ASP A 13 33.82 8.84 -7.42
CA ASP A 13 33.84 9.36 -6.05
C ASP A 13 32.93 10.59 -5.98
N ASP A 14 31.64 10.33 -5.77
CA ASP A 14 30.56 11.32 -5.72
C ASP A 14 29.46 10.83 -4.79
N TYR A 15 28.39 11.59 -4.65
CA TYR A 15 27.28 11.30 -3.76
C TYR A 15 25.94 11.19 -4.51
N SER A 16 24.97 10.57 -3.86
CA SER A 16 23.56 10.59 -4.29
C SER A 16 22.77 11.49 -3.36
N GLU A 17 22.26 12.60 -3.88
CA GLU A 17 21.39 13.49 -3.10
C GLU A 17 19.98 12.90 -2.98
N THR A 18 19.48 12.81 -1.75
CA THR A 18 18.15 12.29 -1.45
C THR A 18 17.33 13.32 -0.69
N PHE A 19 16.00 13.19 -0.75
CA PHE A 19 15.09 14.11 -0.10
C PHE A 19 14.20 13.37 0.90
N SER A 20 13.84 14.04 1.99
CA SER A 20 12.82 13.53 2.91
C SER A 20 11.46 13.47 2.20
N ALA A 21 10.73 12.38 2.42
CA ALA A 21 9.38 12.17 1.90
C ALA A 21 8.51 11.52 2.97
N GLN A 22 7.21 11.73 2.86
CA GLN A 22 6.21 10.97 3.61
C GLN A 22 5.99 9.65 2.89
N MET A 23 5.99 8.54 3.62
CA MET A 23 5.82 7.20 3.04
C MET A 23 4.75 6.42 3.81
N CYS A 24 4.00 5.60 3.10
CA CYS A 24 3.18 4.56 3.69
C CYS A 24 3.44 3.22 3.01
N ARG A 25 3.15 2.14 3.72
CA ARG A 25 3.35 0.77 3.25
C ARG A 25 2.09 -0.02 3.47
N VAL A 26 1.48 -0.50 2.39
CA VAL A 26 0.22 -1.26 2.44
C VAL A 26 0.41 -2.66 1.92
N LEU A 27 -0.31 -3.59 2.53
CA LEU A 27 -0.43 -4.97 2.09
C LEU A 27 -1.79 -5.18 1.43
N ILE A 28 -1.79 -5.70 0.20
CA ILE A 28 -3.00 -6.18 -0.47
C ILE A 28 -2.96 -7.70 -0.55
N THR A 29 -3.97 -8.36 0.00
CA THR A 29 -4.15 -9.81 -0.11
C THR A 29 -5.37 -10.14 -0.97
N SER A 30 -5.42 -11.34 -1.54
CA SER A 30 -6.61 -11.84 -2.26
C SER A 30 -6.71 -13.37 -2.18
N VAL A 31 -7.76 -13.97 -2.75
CA VAL A 31 -8.02 -15.43 -2.72
C VAL A 31 -6.92 -16.27 -3.34
N ASN A 32 -6.14 -15.71 -4.25
CA ASN A 32 -4.99 -16.36 -4.84
C ASN A 32 -3.96 -15.31 -5.31
N ARG A 33 -2.76 -15.79 -5.63
CA ARG A 33 -1.65 -14.95 -6.08
C ARG A 33 -2.00 -14.10 -7.31
N LYS A 34 -2.73 -14.65 -8.27
CA LYS A 34 -3.10 -13.95 -9.51
C LYS A 34 -3.87 -12.67 -9.20
N TRP A 35 -4.94 -12.77 -8.40
CA TRP A 35 -5.76 -11.61 -8.05
C TRP A 35 -5.07 -10.65 -7.08
N ALA A 36 -4.23 -11.16 -6.18
CA ALA A 36 -3.42 -10.31 -5.31
C ALA A 36 -2.43 -9.46 -6.12
N LEU A 37 -1.79 -10.04 -7.14
CA LEU A 37 -0.87 -9.33 -8.02
C LEU A 37 -1.60 -8.30 -8.89
N GLU A 38 -2.72 -8.67 -9.50
CA GLU A 38 -3.54 -7.75 -10.30
C GLU A 38 -3.96 -6.53 -9.49
N ALA A 39 -4.53 -6.75 -8.30
CA ALA A 39 -4.91 -5.68 -7.39
C ALA A 39 -3.73 -4.79 -7.00
N ALA A 40 -2.56 -5.40 -6.76
CA ALA A 40 -1.38 -4.65 -6.38
C ALA A 40 -0.78 -3.82 -7.52
N LEU A 41 -0.77 -4.35 -8.75
CA LEU A 41 -0.33 -3.63 -9.93
C LEU A 41 -1.23 -2.43 -10.22
N GLU A 42 -2.55 -2.60 -10.13
CA GLU A 42 -3.52 -1.52 -10.31
C GLU A 42 -3.42 -0.47 -9.19
N THR A 43 -3.33 -0.89 -7.92
CA THR A 43 -3.13 0.06 -6.79
C THR A 43 -1.80 0.82 -6.93
N LYS A 44 -0.77 0.19 -7.47
CA LYS A 44 0.54 0.82 -7.73
C LYS A 44 0.60 1.65 -9.04
N GLY A 45 -0.36 1.48 -9.95
CA GLY A 45 -0.36 2.07 -11.30
C GLY A 45 -0.18 3.59 -11.35
N LEU A 46 0.34 4.13 -12.46
CA LEU A 46 0.56 5.59 -12.63
C LEU A 46 1.37 6.26 -11.48
N GLY A 47 2.35 5.54 -10.91
CA GLY A 47 3.10 6.00 -9.72
C GLY A 47 4.62 5.99 -9.88
N ARG A 48 5.16 6.35 -11.05
CA ARG A 48 6.61 6.27 -11.28
C ARG A 48 7.42 7.44 -10.73
N SER A 49 6.81 8.61 -10.58
CA SER A 49 7.47 9.83 -10.12
C SER A 49 6.46 10.67 -9.34
N ALA A 50 6.88 11.24 -8.22
CA ALA A 50 6.09 12.21 -7.46
C ALA A 50 6.16 13.65 -8.03
N THR A 51 6.81 13.85 -9.19
CA THR A 51 6.87 15.19 -9.83
C THR A 51 5.51 15.66 -10.37
N ALA A 52 4.59 14.74 -10.61
CA ALA A 52 3.21 15.02 -10.95
C ALA A 52 2.29 14.06 -10.18
N PRO A 53 1.06 14.49 -9.80
CA PRO A 53 0.09 13.62 -9.15
C PRO A 53 -0.19 12.35 -9.98
N PRO A 54 -0.60 11.23 -9.33
CA PRO A 54 -1.11 11.19 -7.96
C PRO A 54 -0.01 11.17 -6.86
N CYS A 55 0.90 10.21 -6.88
CA CYS A 55 2.08 10.13 -6.01
C CYS A 55 2.99 8.99 -6.53
N GLU A 56 4.22 8.89 -6.02
CA GLU A 56 5.09 7.76 -6.35
C GLU A 56 4.66 6.49 -5.61
N ALA A 57 4.71 5.35 -6.28
CA ALA A 57 4.32 4.06 -5.73
C ALA A 57 5.15 2.93 -6.34
N THR A 58 5.52 1.97 -5.52
CA THR A 58 6.35 0.81 -5.90
C THR A 58 5.79 -0.47 -5.33
N LEU A 59 5.77 -1.52 -6.15
CA LEU A 59 5.50 -2.88 -5.69
C LEU A 59 6.79 -3.40 -5.06
N GLU A 60 6.79 -3.62 -3.75
CA GLU A 60 7.98 -3.98 -2.98
C GLU A 60 8.29 -5.47 -3.14
N ARG A 61 7.39 -6.34 -2.66
CA ARG A 61 7.56 -7.78 -2.72
C ARG A 61 6.25 -8.53 -2.57
N GLU A 62 6.29 -9.80 -2.96
CA GLU A 62 5.27 -10.79 -2.67
C GLU A 62 5.40 -11.33 -1.24
N LEU A 63 4.26 -11.63 -0.61
CA LEU A 63 4.12 -12.30 0.68
C LEU A 63 3.44 -13.65 0.49
N SER A 64 3.99 -14.68 1.15
CA SER A 64 3.32 -15.97 1.28
C SER A 64 2.14 -15.87 2.26
N PRO A 65 1.17 -16.80 2.20
CA PRO A 65 0.07 -16.88 3.15
C PRO A 65 0.49 -16.89 4.64
N ALA A 66 1.66 -17.41 4.96
CA ALA A 66 2.15 -17.48 6.35
C ALA A 66 2.61 -16.12 6.90
N GLU A 67 2.86 -15.15 6.01
CA GLU A 67 3.31 -13.80 6.37
C GLU A 67 2.16 -12.80 6.48
N THR A 68 0.93 -13.18 6.13
CA THR A 68 -0.20 -12.26 6.04
C THR A 68 -1.22 -12.46 7.17
N PRO A 69 -1.90 -11.39 7.62
CA PRO A 69 -2.83 -11.47 8.75
C PRO A 69 -4.03 -12.40 8.51
N ASP A 70 -4.44 -12.54 7.25
CA ASP A 70 -5.62 -13.31 6.86
C ASP A 70 -5.27 -14.68 6.24
N GLY A 71 -4.00 -15.08 6.24
CA GLY A 71 -3.58 -16.39 5.75
C GLY A 71 -3.67 -16.54 4.23
N ARG A 72 -3.56 -15.43 3.47
CA ARG A 72 -3.73 -15.39 2.02
C ARG A 72 -2.51 -14.81 1.31
N PRO A 73 -2.25 -15.15 0.04
CA PRO A 73 -1.17 -14.52 -0.71
C PRO A 73 -1.41 -13.01 -0.82
N GLY A 74 -0.33 -12.23 -0.75
CA GLY A 74 -0.42 -10.79 -0.81
C GLY A 74 0.82 -10.11 -1.39
N PHE A 75 0.72 -8.82 -1.61
CA PHE A 75 1.81 -7.99 -2.11
C PHE A 75 1.90 -6.70 -1.32
N LEU A 76 3.13 -6.32 -1.01
CA LEU A 76 3.45 -5.06 -0.36
C LEU A 76 3.65 -3.96 -1.40
N ILE A 77 3.07 -2.81 -1.12
CA ILE A 77 3.19 -1.60 -1.92
C ILE A 77 3.66 -0.48 -1.01
N GLN A 78 4.67 0.24 -1.46
CA GLN A 78 5.09 1.49 -0.85
C GLN A 78 4.55 2.64 -1.68
N MET A 79 4.06 3.69 -1.02
CA MET A 79 3.67 4.94 -1.66
C MET A 79 4.37 6.08 -0.97
N MET A 80 4.76 7.10 -1.72
CA MET A 80 5.39 8.29 -1.16
C MET A 80 5.00 9.57 -1.86
N ASP A 81 4.95 10.63 -1.06
CA ASP A 81 4.79 12.00 -1.52
C ASP A 81 5.59 12.94 -0.61
N ARG A 82 5.90 14.16 -1.07
CA ARG A 82 6.54 15.18 -0.24
C ARG A 82 5.58 15.74 0.81
N LYS A 83 4.26 15.66 0.59
CA LYS A 83 3.22 16.20 1.47
C LYS A 83 2.32 15.08 1.99
N LEU A 84 2.11 15.04 3.30
CA LEU A 84 1.27 14.01 3.95
C LEU A 84 -0.17 14.02 3.41
N GLU A 85 -0.76 15.20 3.23
CA GLU A 85 -2.12 15.32 2.68
C GLU A 85 -2.24 14.70 1.27
N GLN A 86 -1.22 14.89 0.42
CA GLN A 86 -1.21 14.30 -0.92
C GLN A 86 -1.02 12.79 -0.87
N LEU A 87 -0.16 12.29 0.04
CA LEU A 87 -0.02 10.86 0.30
C LEU A 87 -1.36 10.24 0.74
N GLN A 88 -2.09 10.89 1.64
CA GLN A 88 -3.41 10.46 2.12
C GLN A 88 -4.43 10.39 0.99
N GLN A 89 -4.53 11.43 0.16
CA GLN A 89 -5.41 11.45 -1.01
C GLN A 89 -5.03 10.36 -2.04
N CYS A 90 -3.73 10.20 -2.28
CA CYS A 90 -3.19 9.20 -3.19
C CYS A 90 -3.50 7.78 -2.72
N LEU A 91 -3.26 7.49 -1.44
CA LEU A 91 -3.57 6.20 -0.81
C LEU A 91 -5.07 5.88 -0.96
N ALA A 92 -5.93 6.83 -0.61
CA ALA A 92 -7.38 6.66 -0.70
C ALA A 92 -7.84 6.35 -2.13
N LEU A 93 -7.35 7.13 -3.10
CA LEU A 93 -7.68 6.95 -4.51
C LEU A 93 -7.19 5.60 -5.07
N ARG A 94 -5.97 5.20 -4.73
CA ARG A 94 -5.32 3.97 -5.22
C ARG A 94 -5.94 2.71 -4.63
N ILE A 95 -6.32 2.72 -3.35
CA ILE A 95 -7.11 1.63 -2.76
C ILE A 95 -8.46 1.58 -3.46
N ARG A 96 -9.14 2.73 -3.60
CA ARG A 96 -10.48 2.80 -4.19
C ARG A 96 -10.55 2.31 -5.64
N LYS A 97 -9.51 2.57 -6.44
CA LYS A 97 -9.46 2.19 -7.86
C LYS A 97 -8.74 0.87 -8.14
N GLY A 98 -7.75 0.49 -7.32
CA GLY A 98 -6.98 -0.73 -7.53
C GLY A 98 -7.46 -1.89 -6.68
N ALA A 99 -7.54 -1.71 -5.36
CA ALA A 99 -7.87 -2.81 -4.46
C ALA A 99 -9.37 -3.11 -4.45
N VAL A 100 -10.22 -2.09 -4.31
CA VAL A 100 -11.68 -2.27 -4.14
C VAL A 100 -12.35 -2.96 -5.34
N PRO A 101 -12.01 -2.67 -6.60
CA PRO A 101 -12.66 -3.33 -7.75
C PRO A 101 -12.17 -4.76 -7.98
N ASN A 102 -11.01 -5.13 -7.43
CA ASN A 102 -10.44 -6.46 -7.60
C ASN A 102 -11.10 -7.47 -6.64
N PRO A 103 -11.29 -8.72 -7.10
CA PRO A 103 -12.06 -9.70 -6.35
C PRO A 103 -11.35 -10.09 -5.06
N LYS A 104 -12.16 -10.19 -3.99
CA LYS A 104 -11.83 -10.73 -2.68
C LYS A 104 -10.59 -10.10 -2.06
N THR A 105 -10.32 -8.84 -2.37
CA THR A 105 -9.18 -8.13 -1.79
C THR A 105 -9.43 -7.77 -0.33
N ASN A 106 -8.37 -7.78 0.48
CA ASN A 106 -8.30 -7.06 1.77
C ASN A 106 -7.07 -6.14 1.72
N VAL A 107 -7.10 -5.06 2.52
CA VAL A 107 -6.03 -4.06 2.59
C VAL A 107 -5.64 -3.86 4.05
N PHE A 108 -4.35 -4.02 4.34
CA PHE A 108 -3.78 -3.89 5.68
C PHE A 108 -2.64 -2.88 5.70
N ASP A 109 -2.45 -2.22 6.84
CA ASP A 109 -1.21 -1.51 7.12
C ASP A 109 -0.06 -2.51 7.27
N ALA A 110 1.07 -2.16 6.68
CA ALA A 110 2.28 -2.94 6.67
C ALA A 110 3.51 -2.10 7.02
N LEU A 111 3.36 -0.84 7.45
CA LEU A 111 4.46 -0.09 8.02
C LEU A 111 4.78 -0.64 9.43
N PRO A 112 6.06 -0.94 9.75
CA PRO A 112 6.42 -1.31 11.11
C PRO A 112 6.05 -0.20 12.11
N ALA A 113 5.39 -0.56 13.21
CA ALA A 113 4.85 0.41 14.17
C ALA A 113 5.93 1.28 14.83
N ASP A 114 7.17 0.79 14.92
CA ASP A 114 8.34 1.53 15.41
C ASP A 114 8.87 2.56 14.41
N MET A 115 8.47 2.47 13.14
CA MET A 115 8.77 3.45 12.09
C MET A 115 7.63 4.45 11.84
N ALA A 116 6.46 4.25 12.45
CA ALA A 116 5.28 5.06 12.20
C ALA A 116 5.35 6.40 12.96
N GLU A 117 5.44 7.51 12.23
CA GLU A 117 5.36 8.87 12.78
C GLU A 117 3.91 9.37 12.92
N ALA A 118 3.01 8.85 12.07
CA ALA A 118 1.60 9.21 12.04
C ALA A 118 0.76 8.07 11.43
N TYR A 119 -0.54 8.09 11.69
CA TYR A 119 -1.51 7.13 11.13
C TYR A 119 -2.48 7.84 10.20
N ILE A 120 -2.89 7.15 9.13
CA ILE A 120 -3.92 7.64 8.21
C ILE A 120 -5.22 6.90 8.56
N ASP A 121 -6.15 7.60 9.20
CA ASP A 121 -7.44 7.00 9.54
C ASP A 121 -8.31 6.85 8.30
N MET A 122 -8.87 5.66 8.10
CA MET A 122 -9.82 5.37 7.02
C MET A 122 -11.24 5.87 7.33
N GLU A 123 -11.50 6.30 8.57
CA GLU A 123 -12.78 6.89 8.97
C GLU A 123 -13.15 8.13 8.12
N GLY A 124 -14.40 8.19 7.69
CA GLY A 124 -14.95 9.25 6.85
C GLY A 124 -14.51 9.23 5.38
N THR A 125 -13.57 8.37 5.00
CA THR A 125 -12.99 8.33 3.65
C THR A 125 -13.94 7.73 2.61
N VAL A 126 -13.61 7.95 1.33
CA VAL A 126 -14.30 7.33 0.18
C VAL A 126 -14.14 5.81 0.13
N ILE A 127 -13.21 5.24 0.91
CA ILE A 127 -13.03 3.79 1.03
C ILE A 127 -14.08 3.25 1.97
N GLN A 128 -14.12 3.73 3.23
CA GLN A 128 -15.09 3.28 4.24
C GLN A 128 -16.52 3.40 3.70
N LYS A 129 -16.89 4.58 3.19
CA LYS A 129 -18.25 4.91 2.76
C LYS A 129 -18.70 4.17 1.50
N PHE A 130 -17.86 3.30 0.93
CA PHE A 130 -18.27 2.50 -0.23
C PHE A 130 -19.41 1.54 0.09
N GLY A 131 -19.56 1.14 1.35
CA GLY A 131 -20.66 0.30 1.81
C GLY A 131 -22.02 1.01 1.83
N ASP A 132 -22.09 2.31 1.56
CA ASP A 132 -23.31 3.12 1.55
C ASP A 132 -24.13 2.99 2.86
N GLY A 133 -23.42 2.96 4.00
CA GLY A 133 -24.01 2.84 5.33
C GLY A 133 -24.16 1.41 5.85
N PHE A 134 -23.81 0.41 5.03
CA PHE A 134 -23.79 -1.00 5.44
C PHE A 134 -22.41 -1.49 5.89
N GLU A 135 -21.39 -0.65 5.81
CA GLU A 135 -20.07 -0.97 6.38
C GLU A 135 -20.11 -1.03 7.91
N GLN A 136 -19.28 -1.91 8.49
CA GLN A 136 -19.15 -2.08 9.93
C GLN A 136 -17.70 -2.02 10.34
N GLU A 137 -17.43 -1.44 11.50
CA GLU A 137 -16.13 -1.56 12.13
C GLU A 137 -16.11 -2.82 13.02
N ILE A 138 -15.18 -3.73 12.75
CA ILE A 138 -15.05 -5.01 13.46
C ILE A 138 -13.60 -5.30 13.84
N GLU A 139 -13.40 -6.25 14.73
CA GLU A 139 -12.10 -6.87 14.96
C GLU A 139 -11.98 -8.15 14.13
N ALA A 140 -11.02 -8.20 13.21
CA ALA A 140 -10.73 -9.37 12.39
C ALA A 140 -9.23 -9.44 12.10
N PHE A 141 -8.69 -10.66 11.99
CA PHE A 141 -7.26 -10.87 11.70
C PHE A 141 -6.31 -10.24 12.73
N GLY A 142 -6.78 -10.08 13.99
CA GLY A 142 -6.06 -9.37 15.06
C GLY A 142 -5.94 -7.86 14.82
N ARG A 143 -6.76 -7.29 13.95
CA ARG A 143 -6.73 -5.89 13.53
C ARG A 143 -8.11 -5.27 13.61
N ARG A 144 -8.18 -3.95 13.80
CA ARG A 144 -9.43 -3.19 13.66
C ARG A 144 -9.62 -2.84 12.19
N VAL A 145 -10.69 -3.35 11.60
CA VAL A 145 -10.96 -3.21 10.16
C VAL A 145 -12.37 -2.69 9.92
N TYR A 146 -12.54 -1.96 8.83
CA TYR A 146 -13.84 -1.77 8.21
C TYR A 146 -14.17 -2.99 7.35
N GLN A 147 -15.23 -3.71 7.70
CA GLN A 147 -15.86 -4.72 6.87
C GLN A 147 -16.90 -4.03 5.97
N ILE A 148 -16.60 -3.99 4.67
CA ILE A 148 -17.38 -3.26 3.67
C ILE A 148 -18.04 -4.28 2.72
N PRO A 149 -19.37 -4.25 2.55
CA PRO A 149 -20.06 -5.18 1.65
C PRO A 149 -19.72 -4.92 0.18
N ARG A 150 -19.56 -6.00 -0.57
CA ARG A 150 -19.34 -6.04 -2.03
C ARG A 150 -20.13 -7.18 -2.66
N MET A 151 -20.23 -7.17 -3.98
CA MET A 151 -20.90 -8.24 -4.75
C MET A 151 -20.31 -9.63 -4.47
N ASP A 152 -19.02 -9.71 -4.20
CA ASP A 152 -18.32 -10.95 -3.92
C ASP A 152 -18.14 -11.21 -2.41
N GLY A 153 -18.92 -10.56 -1.55
CA GLY A 153 -18.85 -10.74 -0.10
C GLY A 153 -18.29 -9.52 0.61
N TRP A 154 -17.14 -9.66 1.28
CA TRP A 154 -16.60 -8.62 2.15
C TRP A 154 -15.23 -8.13 1.70
N LEU A 155 -15.03 -6.82 1.77
CA LEU A 155 -13.74 -6.16 1.73
C LEU A 155 -13.38 -5.77 3.17
N HIS A 156 -12.20 -6.15 3.65
CA HIS A 156 -11.67 -5.63 4.91
C HIS A 156 -10.57 -4.63 4.63
N VAL A 157 -10.70 -3.43 5.19
CA VAL A 157 -9.66 -2.38 5.15
C VAL A 157 -9.33 -2.02 6.58
N GLU A 158 -8.06 -2.13 6.95
CA GLU A 158 -7.60 -1.72 8.28
C GLU A 158 -7.87 -0.24 8.55
N ARG A 159 -8.26 0.06 9.79
CA ARG A 159 -8.70 1.40 10.16
C ARG A 159 -7.56 2.43 10.12
N LYS A 160 -6.36 2.05 10.55
CA LYS A 160 -5.19 2.92 10.71
C LYS A 160 -3.93 2.24 10.24
#